data_AF-A0A2D6ZZK7-F1
#
_entry.id   AF-A0A2D6ZZK7-F1
#
_cell.length_a   1.000
_cell.length_b   1.000
_cell.length_c   1.000
_cell.angle_alpha   90.00
_cell.angle_beta   90.00
_cell.angle_gamma   90.00
#
_symmetry.space_group_name_H-M   'P 1'
#
loop_
_entity.id
_entity.type
_entity.pdbx_description
1 polymer ?
#
loop_
_entity_poly.entity_id
_entity_poly.type
_entity_poly.pdbx_seq_one_letter_code
_entity_poly.pdbx_strand_id
1 'polypeptide(L)'
;MSEKTWSFPMIITEKNIIDTVITAIEGGVDYWMDCDDEENQWLGKHGGRSFSEKFAHGLIAGETATICDVEDADTKWEMTVETLIKGFELYFNNPLRCRSFEDHDAEDADTIFQLGLFNEVRYG
;
A
#
# COMPACT_ATOMS: atom_id res chain seq x y z
N MET A 1 -6.31 21.04 -7.33
CA MET A 1 -5.88 19.96 -8.27
C MET A 1 -7.07 19.04 -8.46
N SER A 2 -7.17 18.31 -9.57
CA SER A 2 -8.20 17.27 -9.74
C SER A 2 -7.72 15.98 -9.07
N GLU A 3 -8.58 15.38 -8.25
CA GLU A 3 -8.34 14.06 -7.64
C GLU A 3 -8.23 12.97 -8.72
N LYS A 4 -7.24 12.09 -8.60
CA LYS A 4 -7.12 10.87 -9.39
C LYS A 4 -8.11 9.81 -8.89
N THR A 5 -8.68 9.07 -9.82
CA THR A 5 -9.54 7.92 -9.53
C THR A 5 -9.25 6.74 -10.46
N TRP A 6 -9.50 5.54 -9.96
CA TRP A 6 -9.37 4.27 -10.69
C TRP A 6 -10.71 3.52 -10.60
N SER A 7 -11.02 2.69 -11.59
CA SER A 7 -12.30 1.95 -11.61
C SER A 7 -12.18 0.49 -12.05
N PHE A 8 -12.87 -0.36 -11.30
CA PHE A 8 -13.17 -1.78 -11.57
C PHE A 8 -14.65 -1.99 -11.12
N PRO A 9 -15.14 -3.03 -10.41
CA PRO A 9 -16.53 -2.98 -9.90
C PRO A 9 -16.78 -1.92 -8.80
N MET A 10 -15.76 -1.16 -8.38
CA MET A 10 -15.90 0.05 -7.55
C MET A 10 -15.00 1.18 -8.06
N ILE A 11 -15.16 2.39 -7.49
CA ILE A 11 -14.28 3.54 -7.72
C ILE A 11 -13.30 3.65 -6.53
N ILE A 12 -12.01 3.76 -6.81
CA ILE A 12 -10.95 4.07 -5.83
C ILE A 12 -10.60 5.54 -5.95
N THR A 13 -10.50 6.24 -4.81
CA THR A 13 -10.08 7.64 -4.71
C THR A 13 -8.64 7.76 -4.18
N GLU A 14 -8.02 8.94 -4.33
CA GLU A 14 -6.76 9.25 -3.63
C GLU A 14 -6.88 9.06 -2.11
N LYS A 15 -8.04 9.40 -1.53
CA LYS A 15 -8.28 9.18 -0.10
C LYS A 15 -8.22 7.69 0.27
N ASN A 16 -8.83 6.80 -0.51
CA ASN A 16 -8.77 5.36 -0.23
C ASN A 16 -7.34 4.82 -0.25
N ILE A 17 -6.50 5.29 -1.18
CA ILE A 17 -5.07 4.93 -1.21
C ILE A 17 -4.35 5.44 0.04
N ILE A 18 -4.57 6.70 0.41
CA ILE A 18 -3.94 7.30 1.60
C ILE A 18 -4.36 6.56 2.87
N ASP A 19 -5.66 6.33 3.05
CA ASP A 19 -6.20 5.63 4.21
C ASP A 19 -5.61 4.21 4.31
N THR A 20 -5.65 3.41 3.24
CA THR A 20 -5.13 2.03 3.27
C THR A 20 -3.61 1.97 3.47
N VAL A 21 -2.83 2.86 2.85
CA VAL A 21 -1.37 2.89 3.07
C VAL A 21 -1.04 3.29 4.52
N ILE A 22 -1.76 4.26 5.08
CA ILE A 22 -1.60 4.65 6.49
C ILE A 22 -2.00 3.49 7.41
N THR A 23 -3.15 2.86 7.18
CA THR A 23 -3.66 1.75 7.98
C THR A 23 -2.77 0.51 7.91
N ALA A 24 -2.13 0.19 6.78
CA ALA A 24 -1.15 -0.89 6.71
C ALA A 24 0.12 -0.55 7.52
N ILE A 25 0.72 0.62 7.27
CA ILE A 25 1.99 1.02 7.88
C ILE A 25 1.85 1.25 9.39
N GLU A 26 0.83 1.98 9.84
CA GLU A 26 0.58 2.24 11.26
C GLU A 26 -0.16 1.10 11.96
N GLY A 27 -0.74 0.17 11.19
CA GLY A 27 -1.31 -1.10 11.67
C GLY A 27 -0.29 -2.20 11.90
N GLY A 28 0.97 -2.02 11.48
CA GLY A 28 2.09 -2.90 11.80
C GLY A 28 2.55 -3.84 10.68
N VAL A 29 2.45 -3.45 9.40
CA VAL A 29 3.06 -4.20 8.27
C VAL A 29 4.58 -4.44 8.43
N ASP A 30 5.22 -3.75 9.38
CA ASP A 30 6.61 -3.91 9.79
C ASP A 30 6.95 -5.29 10.39
N TYR A 31 5.96 -6.17 10.59
CA TYR A 31 6.21 -7.57 10.96
C TYR A 31 6.77 -8.44 9.81
N TRP A 32 6.66 -8.01 8.54
CA TRP A 32 7.25 -8.70 7.38
C TRP A 32 7.92 -7.76 6.37
N MET A 33 7.58 -6.46 6.36
CA MET A 33 8.06 -5.48 5.40
C MET A 33 8.94 -4.42 6.07
N ASP A 34 10.12 -4.14 5.51
CA ASP A 34 10.87 -2.90 5.80
C ASP A 34 11.01 -2.03 4.52
N CYS A 35 11.39 -0.76 4.70
CA CYS A 35 11.50 0.25 3.65
C CYS A 35 12.86 0.97 3.75
N ASP A 36 13.75 0.70 2.80
CA ASP A 36 15.10 1.25 2.78
C ASP A 36 15.11 2.73 2.38
N ASP A 37 15.36 3.63 3.33
CA ASP A 37 15.46 5.08 3.11
C ASP A 37 16.52 5.47 2.05
N GLU A 38 17.59 4.67 1.84
CA GLU A 38 18.61 4.95 0.82
C GLU A 38 18.12 4.70 -0.61
N GLU A 39 17.22 3.72 -0.79
CA GLU A 39 16.56 3.40 -2.06
C GLU A 39 15.32 4.29 -2.28
N ASN A 40 14.66 4.73 -1.21
CA ASN A 40 13.43 5.52 -1.23
C ASN A 40 13.66 7.02 -1.04
N GLN A 41 14.70 7.58 -1.68
CA GLN A 41 15.13 8.99 -1.53
C GLN A 41 14.03 10.04 -1.76
N TRP A 42 12.95 9.67 -2.45
CA TRP A 42 11.78 10.53 -2.64
C TRP A 42 11.00 10.80 -1.34
N LEU A 43 11.09 9.94 -0.32
CA LEU A 43 10.51 10.18 1.02
C LEU A 43 11.00 11.50 1.63
N GLY A 44 12.24 11.90 1.34
CA GLY A 44 12.81 13.20 1.74
C GLY A 44 12.14 14.41 1.07
N LYS A 45 11.51 14.25 -0.10
CA LYS A 45 10.86 15.34 -0.86
C LYS A 45 9.54 15.81 -0.21
N HIS A 46 8.87 14.94 0.54
CA HIS A 46 7.50 15.16 1.05
C HIS A 46 7.45 15.74 2.48
N GLY A 47 8.43 16.59 2.83
CA GLY A 47 8.66 17.11 4.19
C GLY A 47 7.44 17.67 4.93
N GLY A 48 7.43 17.52 6.26
CA GLY A 48 6.35 17.95 7.16
C GLY A 48 5.27 16.91 7.45
N ARG A 49 5.33 15.74 6.79
CA ARG A 49 4.42 14.60 6.93
C ARG A 49 5.03 13.43 7.72
N SER A 50 4.18 12.51 8.22
CA SER A 50 4.60 11.20 8.74
C SER A 50 5.23 10.33 7.65
N PHE A 51 5.88 9.22 8.01
CA PHE A 51 6.42 8.26 7.03
C PHE A 51 5.29 7.65 6.17
N SER A 52 4.21 7.20 6.81
CA SER A 52 3.00 6.64 6.18
C SER A 52 2.37 7.60 5.16
N GLU A 53 2.16 8.87 5.54
CA GLU A 53 1.64 9.92 4.65
C GLU A 53 2.59 10.21 3.47
N LYS A 54 3.91 10.28 3.71
CA LYS A 54 4.90 10.47 2.63
C LYS A 54 4.81 9.32 1.64
N PHE A 55 4.78 8.08 2.13
CA PHE A 55 4.74 6.87 1.31
C PHE A 55 3.51 6.87 0.41
N ALA A 56 2.32 7.10 0.98
CA ALA A 56 1.07 7.21 0.24
C ALA A 56 1.10 8.28 -0.86
N HIS A 57 1.58 9.49 -0.53
CA HIS A 57 1.67 10.58 -1.50
C HIS A 57 2.71 10.36 -2.59
N GLY A 58 3.81 9.64 -2.31
CA GLY A 58 4.80 9.25 -3.32
C GLY A 58 4.20 8.29 -4.35
N LEU A 59 3.53 7.23 -3.89
CA LEU A 59 2.82 6.30 -4.78
C LEU A 59 1.79 7.05 -5.65
N ILE A 60 0.96 7.91 -5.05
CA ILE A 60 -0.01 8.74 -5.80
C ILE A 60 0.67 9.68 -6.80
N ALA A 61 1.88 10.18 -6.50
CA ALA A 61 2.67 10.98 -7.43
C ALA A 61 3.28 10.16 -8.59
N GLY A 62 3.35 8.83 -8.46
CA GLY A 62 3.97 7.91 -9.42
C GLY A 62 5.43 7.59 -9.11
N GLU A 63 5.88 7.81 -7.87
CA GLU A 63 7.16 7.27 -7.40
C GLU A 63 7.02 5.75 -7.16
N THR A 64 8.11 5.00 -7.36
CA THR A 64 8.19 3.58 -6.99
C THR A 64 8.85 3.46 -5.63
N ALA A 65 8.24 2.68 -4.72
CA ALA A 65 8.84 2.32 -3.45
C ALA A 65 9.60 0.98 -3.58
N THR A 66 10.84 0.92 -3.09
CA THR A 66 11.51 -0.37 -2.86
C THR A 66 11.27 -0.79 -1.43
N ILE A 67 10.78 -2.01 -1.24
CA ILE A 67 10.53 -2.59 0.08
C ILE A 67 11.26 -3.94 0.17
N CYS A 68 11.59 -4.39 1.36
CA CYS A 68 12.29 -5.66 1.57
C CYS A 68 11.61 -6.53 2.63
N ASP A 69 11.96 -7.82 2.64
CA ASP A 69 11.61 -8.72 3.73
C ASP A 69 12.39 -8.31 5.00
N VAL A 70 11.70 -8.20 6.13
CA VAL A 70 12.32 -7.78 7.40
C VAL A 70 13.31 -8.81 7.96
N GLU A 71 13.18 -10.09 7.57
CA GLU A 71 14.13 -11.15 7.93
C GLU A 71 15.25 -11.33 6.89
N ASP A 72 15.06 -10.87 5.65
CA ASP A 72 16.03 -10.96 4.55
C ASP A 72 16.04 -9.70 3.65
N ALA A 73 16.92 -8.74 3.97
CA ALA A 73 17.06 -7.49 3.22
C ALA A 73 17.54 -7.66 1.75
N ASP A 74 18.07 -8.82 1.35
CA ASP A 74 18.38 -9.12 -0.05
C ASP A 74 17.11 -9.49 -0.85
N THR A 75 16.03 -9.91 -0.17
CA THR A 75 14.72 -10.15 -0.77
C THR A 75 13.94 -8.84 -0.86
N LYS A 76 13.89 -8.26 -2.07
CA LYS A 76 13.28 -6.95 -2.36
C LYS A 76 12.12 -7.00 -3.35
N TRP A 77 11.18 -6.07 -3.21
CA TRP A 77 10.01 -5.90 -4.08
C TRP A 77 9.76 -4.43 -4.42
N GLU A 78 9.17 -4.17 -5.58
CA GLU A 78 8.77 -2.83 -6.02
C GLU A 78 7.26 -2.62 -5.79
N MET A 79 6.90 -1.56 -5.07
CA MET A 79 5.52 -1.12 -4.91
C MET A 79 5.28 0.18 -5.67
N THR A 80 4.29 0.17 -6.57
CA THR A 80 3.76 1.37 -7.22
C THR A 80 2.28 1.55 -6.85
N VAL A 81 1.67 2.66 -7.27
CA VAL A 81 0.21 2.81 -7.14
C VAL A 81 -0.55 1.73 -7.92
N GLU A 82 -0.04 1.28 -9.07
CA GLU A 82 -0.62 0.16 -9.83
C GLU A 82 -0.55 -1.17 -9.05
N THR A 83 0.55 -1.42 -8.32
CA THR A 83 0.66 -2.57 -7.40
C THR A 83 -0.46 -2.55 -6.35
N LEU A 84 -0.69 -1.39 -5.71
CA LEU A 84 -1.74 -1.24 -4.70
C LEU A 84 -3.15 -1.32 -5.30
N ILE A 85 -3.37 -0.74 -6.49
CA ILE A 85 -4.65 -0.80 -7.23
C ILE A 85 -5.00 -2.25 -7.61
N LYS A 86 -4.02 -3.06 -8.02
CA LYS A 86 -4.18 -4.51 -8.22
C LYS A 86 -4.54 -5.22 -6.91
N GLY A 87 -3.93 -4.82 -5.79
CA GLY A 87 -4.27 -5.33 -4.46
C GLY A 87 -5.75 -5.10 -4.10
N PHE A 88 -6.23 -3.87 -4.30
CA PHE A 88 -7.66 -3.55 -4.14
C PHE A 88 -8.56 -4.37 -5.07
N GLU A 89 -8.20 -4.51 -6.35
CA GLU A 89 -9.00 -5.29 -7.31
C GLU A 89 -9.13 -6.76 -6.85
N LEU A 90 -8.04 -7.39 -6.42
CA LEU A 90 -8.04 -8.77 -5.92
C LEU A 90 -8.83 -8.90 -4.61
N TYR A 91 -8.67 -7.95 -3.69
CA TYR A 91 -9.37 -7.94 -2.41
C TYR A 91 -10.88 -7.82 -2.58
N PHE A 92 -11.38 -6.81 -3.31
CA PHE A 92 -12.81 -6.56 -3.45
C PHE A 92 -13.54 -7.55 -4.36
N ASN A 93 -12.84 -8.19 -5.30
CA ASN A 93 -13.40 -9.30 -6.09
C ASN A 93 -13.54 -10.59 -5.28
N ASN A 94 -12.83 -10.75 -4.15
CA ASN A 94 -12.96 -11.91 -3.28
C ASN A 94 -14.35 -11.92 -2.58
N PRO A 95 -15.13 -13.02 -2.65
CA PRO A 95 -16.42 -13.11 -1.96
C PRO A 95 -16.31 -13.38 -0.45
N LEU A 96 -15.11 -13.69 0.06
CA LEU A 96 -14.86 -13.99 1.48
C LEU A 96 -14.33 -12.78 2.28
N ARG A 97 -14.00 -11.66 1.61
CA ARG A 97 -13.46 -10.45 2.23
C ARG A 97 -14.53 -9.37 2.39
N CYS A 98 -14.26 -8.38 3.25
CA CYS A 98 -15.13 -7.23 3.40
C CYS A 98 -15.23 -6.46 2.08
N ARG A 99 -16.33 -5.73 1.88
CA ARG A 99 -16.52 -4.87 0.68
C ARG A 99 -16.78 -3.41 1.03
N SER A 100 -16.48 -3.05 2.27
CA SER A 100 -16.68 -1.73 2.84
C SER A 100 -15.32 -1.11 3.15
N PHE A 101 -15.12 0.14 2.77
CA PHE A 101 -14.01 0.95 3.27
C PHE A 101 -14.27 1.46 4.70
N GLU A 102 -15.50 1.36 5.22
CA GLU A 102 -15.85 1.83 6.57
C GLU A 102 -15.46 0.81 7.66
N ASP A 103 -15.38 -0.47 7.29
CA ASP A 103 -15.00 -1.59 8.18
C ASP A 103 -13.52 -2.02 7.98
N HIS A 104 -12.75 -1.27 7.20
CA HIS A 104 -11.40 -1.59 6.75
C HIS A 104 -10.38 -1.37 7.88
N ASP A 105 -9.73 -2.44 8.32
CA ASP A 105 -8.72 -2.41 9.39
C ASP A 105 -7.30 -2.73 8.90
N ALA A 106 -6.38 -2.97 9.85
CA ALA A 106 -4.99 -3.30 9.58
C ALA A 106 -4.81 -4.65 8.85
N GLU A 107 -5.64 -5.66 9.12
CA GLU A 107 -5.55 -6.97 8.44
C GLU A 107 -6.01 -6.85 6.99
N ASP A 108 -7.06 -6.05 6.74
CA ASP A 108 -7.53 -5.75 5.40
C ASP A 108 -6.49 -4.97 4.59
N ALA A 109 -5.86 -3.96 5.20
CA ALA A 109 -4.83 -3.15 4.57
C ALA A 109 -3.55 -3.95 4.25
N ASP A 110 -3.06 -4.77 5.19
CA ASP A 110 -1.96 -5.72 4.98
C ASP A 110 -2.30 -6.73 3.86
N THR A 111 -3.50 -7.31 3.91
CA THR A 111 -3.98 -8.21 2.85
C THR A 111 -3.92 -7.55 1.47
N ILE A 112 -4.30 -6.27 1.36
CA ILE A 112 -4.26 -5.52 0.09
C ILE A 112 -2.82 -5.28 -0.39
N PHE A 113 -1.89 -4.95 0.51
CA PHE A 113 -0.46 -4.83 0.20
C PHE A 113 0.08 -6.16 -0.37
N GLN A 114 -0.14 -7.26 0.35
CA GLN A 114 0.31 -8.59 -0.04
C GLN A 114 -0.32 -9.06 -1.36
N LEU A 115 -1.63 -8.87 -1.56
CA LEU A 115 -2.29 -9.21 -2.83
C LEU A 115 -1.75 -8.40 -4.01
N GLY A 116 -1.42 -7.12 -3.80
CA GLY A 116 -0.80 -6.28 -4.81
C GLY A 116 0.54 -6.84 -5.28
N LEU A 117 1.46 -7.02 -4.33
CA LEU A 117 2.83 -7.48 -4.54
C LEU A 117 2.91 -8.94 -5.01
N PHE A 118 2.23 -9.84 -4.31
CA PHE A 118 2.44 -11.29 -4.39
C PHE A 118 1.34 -12.04 -5.12
N ASN A 119 0.18 -11.40 -5.34
CA ASN A 119 -1.03 -12.04 -5.88
C ASN A 119 -1.65 -13.11 -4.95
N GLU A 120 -1.21 -13.17 -3.70
CA GLU A 120 -1.63 -14.09 -2.64
C GLU A 120 -1.31 -13.45 -1.27
N VAL A 121 -1.83 -14.03 -0.18
CA VAL A 121 -1.40 -13.67 1.19
C VAL A 121 -0.34 -14.69 1.61
N ARG A 122 0.81 -14.21 2.08
CA ARG A 122 1.99 -15.01 2.49
C ARG A 122 2.30 -14.91 3.97
N TYR A 123 2.01 -13.75 4.57
CA TYR A 123 2.32 -13.39 5.94
C TYR A 123 1.00 -13.17 6.71
N GLY A 124 0.96 -13.57 7.98
CA GLY A 124 -0.21 -13.46 8.88
C GLY A 124 -0.12 -14.36 10.11
#